data_AF-A0A1X1YAJ4-F1
#
_entry.id   AF-A0A1X1YAJ4-F1
#
_cell.length_a   1.000
_cell.length_b   1.000
_cell.length_c   1.000
_cell.angle_alpha   90.00
_cell.angle_beta   90.00
_cell.angle_gamma   90.00
#
_symmetry.space_group_name_H-M   'P 1'
#
loop_
_entity.id
_entity.type
_entity.pdbx_description
1 polymer ?
#
loop_
_entity_poly.entity_id
_entity_poly.type
_entity_poly.pdbx_seq_one_letter_code
_entity_poly.pdbx_strand_id
1 'polypeptide(L)'
;MLIDDRTNTISGAEDDSPTVEVTMVCEVSQETPDSPLQAALIREETRQWPDDPTPDVIETVVSETLLPQPVPDVLAAVDHWLQAVHHLHVVPTSWEPGSTGPDTGVVLLLQGRAEPAPIAAHAA
;
A
#
# COMPACT_ATOMS: atom_id res chain seq x y z
N MET A 1 -51.58 -16.29 -29.22
CA MET A 1 -51.27 -15.51 -30.44
C MET A 1 -51.93 -14.17 -30.22
N LEU A 2 -51.27 -13.05 -29.95
CA LEU A 2 -49.91 -12.63 -30.28
C LEU A 2 -49.04 -12.39 -29.02
N ILE A 3 -47.75 -12.64 -29.18
CA ILE A 3 -46.66 -12.26 -28.28
C ILE A 3 -46.17 -10.94 -28.85
N ASP A 4 -46.31 -9.83 -28.12
CA ASP A 4 -45.60 -8.59 -28.45
C ASP A 4 -44.27 -8.59 -27.70
N ASP A 5 -43.28 -9.15 -28.39
CA ASP A 5 -41.86 -9.06 -28.13
C ASP A 5 -41.43 -7.59 -28.28
N ARG A 6 -41.48 -6.85 -27.19
CA ARG A 6 -40.61 -5.68 -27.03
C ARG A 6 -39.42 -6.14 -26.21
N THR A 7 -38.47 -6.72 -26.92
CA THR A 7 -37.07 -6.82 -26.55
C THR A 7 -36.61 -5.47 -25.99
N ASN A 8 -36.67 -5.35 -24.66
CA ASN A 8 -36.02 -4.28 -23.92
C ASN A 8 -34.53 -4.56 -24.00
N THR A 9 -33.91 -4.15 -25.11
CA THR A 9 -32.46 -4.02 -25.20
C THR A 9 -32.08 -2.95 -24.19
N ILE A 10 -31.76 -3.39 -22.98
CA ILE A 10 -30.97 -2.61 -22.04
C ILE A 10 -29.62 -2.48 -22.74
N SER A 11 -29.43 -1.39 -23.50
CA SER A 11 -28.10 -0.96 -23.92
C SER A 11 -27.22 -1.02 -22.69
N GLY A 12 -26.18 -1.85 -22.74
CA GLY A 12 -25.25 -2.01 -21.63
C GLY A 12 -24.81 -0.63 -21.16
N ALA A 13 -25.14 -0.30 -19.91
CA ALA A 13 -24.43 0.75 -19.23
C ALA A 13 -22.98 0.28 -19.21
N GLU A 14 -22.14 0.92 -20.01
CA GLU A 14 -20.70 0.81 -19.85
C GLU A 14 -20.44 1.12 -18.37
N ASP A 15 -19.83 0.17 -17.66
CA ASP A 15 -19.53 0.33 -16.24
C ASP A 15 -18.50 1.46 -16.12
N ASP A 16 -18.99 2.67 -15.91
CA ASP A 16 -18.22 3.90 -15.74
C ASP A 16 -17.52 3.93 -14.37
N SER A 17 -17.46 2.78 -13.67
CA SER A 17 -16.74 2.62 -12.42
C SER A 17 -15.26 2.32 -12.70
N PRO A 18 -14.33 2.90 -11.93
CA PRO A 18 -12.93 2.55 -12.09
C PRO A 18 -12.66 1.12 -11.64
N THR A 19 -11.71 0.46 -12.29
CA THR A 19 -11.08 -0.74 -11.72
C THR A 19 -10.16 -0.31 -10.58
N VAL A 20 -10.29 -0.94 -9.41
CA VAL A 20 -9.50 -0.58 -8.22
C VAL A 20 -8.55 -1.70 -7.84
N GLU A 21 -7.25 -1.40 -7.84
CA GLU A 21 -6.21 -2.24 -7.26
C GLU A 21 -5.83 -1.68 -5.87
N VAL A 22 -5.60 -2.56 -4.91
CA VAL A 22 -5.23 -2.19 -3.54
C VAL A 22 -3.91 -2.86 -3.17
N THR A 23 -2.93 -2.06 -2.78
CA THR A 23 -1.64 -2.54 -2.27
C THR A 23 -1.40 -1.98 -0.86
N MET A 24 -0.75 -2.78 0.00
CA MET A 24 -0.24 -2.30 1.27
C MET A 24 1.25 -1.95 1.08
N VAL A 25 1.61 -0.74 1.47
CA VAL A 25 2.98 -0.22 1.39
C VAL A 25 3.43 0.14 2.79
N CYS A 26 4.62 -0.30 3.18
CA CYS A 26 5.29 0.21 4.36
C CYS A 26 6.27 1.29 3.95
N GLU A 27 6.15 2.46 4.55
CA GLU A 27 7.10 3.55 4.42
C GLU A 27 7.92 3.65 5.70
N VAL A 28 9.22 3.92 5.57
CA VAL A 28 10.12 4.27 6.66
C VAL A 28 10.76 5.59 6.33
N SER A 29 10.53 6.58 7.19
CA SER A 29 11.03 7.93 7.01
C SER A 29 11.85 8.41 8.20
N GLN A 30 12.76 9.34 7.93
CA GLN A 30 13.54 10.03 8.96
C GLN A 30 13.67 11.50 8.58
N GLU A 31 13.18 12.41 9.42
CA GLU A 31 13.21 13.86 9.15
C GLU A 31 14.63 14.42 9.14
N THR A 32 15.42 14.03 10.14
CA THR A 32 16.82 14.44 10.32
C THR A 32 17.68 13.25 10.78
N PRO A 33 19.01 13.27 10.60
CA PRO A 33 19.86 12.13 10.98
C PRO A 33 19.78 11.74 12.46
N ASP A 34 19.41 12.69 13.33
CA ASP A 34 19.31 12.51 14.78
C ASP A 34 17.87 12.23 15.26
N SER A 35 16.87 12.33 14.37
CA SER A 35 15.47 12.02 14.70
C SER A 35 15.20 10.51 14.69
N PRO A 36 14.23 10.01 15.49
CA PRO A 36 13.82 8.61 15.41
C PRO A 36 13.27 8.28 14.01
N LEU A 37 13.41 7.02 13.62
CA LEU A 37 12.77 6.51 12.41
C LEU A 37 11.28 6.37 12.65
N GLN A 38 10.47 6.76 11.68
CA GLN A 38 9.02 6.57 11.69
C GLN A 38 8.69 5.54 10.62
N ALA A 39 7.88 4.54 10.98
CA ALA A 39 7.29 3.62 10.02
C ALA A 39 5.80 3.91 9.89
N ALA A 40 5.31 3.95 8.66
CA ALA A 40 3.90 4.10 8.33
C ALA A 40 3.45 2.93 7.46
N LEU A 41 2.33 2.32 7.82
CA LEU A 41 1.62 1.36 6.98
C LEU A 41 0.58 2.14 6.20
N ILE A 42 0.73 2.15 4.89
CA ILE A 42 -0.09 2.88 3.94
C ILE A 42 -0.88 1.87 3.13
N ARG A 43 -2.17 2.15 2.94
CA ARG A 43 -3.01 1.48 1.96
C ARG A 43 -3.10 2.37 0.73
N GLU A 44 -2.57 1.88 -0.38
CA GLU A 44 -2.61 2.55 -1.67
C GLU A 44 -3.74 1.94 -2.51
N GLU A 45 -4.62 2.79 -3.02
CA GLU A 45 -5.62 2.43 -4.03
C GLU A 45 -5.22 3.05 -5.37
N THR A 46 -5.02 2.21 -6.38
CA THR A 46 -4.85 2.64 -7.76
C THR A 46 -6.18 2.45 -8.49
N ARG A 47 -6.77 3.54 -8.98
CA ARG A 47 -8.08 3.55 -9.64
C ARG A 47 -7.90 3.86 -11.12
N GLN A 48 -8.16 2.87 -11.96
CA GLN A 48 -8.07 2.99 -13.41
C GLN A 48 -9.45 3.24 -14.01
N TRP A 49 -9.66 4.42 -14.57
CA TRP A 49 -10.87 4.74 -15.33
C TRP A 49 -10.73 4.25 -16.79
N PRO A 50 -11.84 3.84 -17.45
CA PRO A 50 -11.79 3.39 -18.83
C PRO A 50 -11.36 4.46 -19.84
N ASP A 51 -11.63 5.73 -19.54
CA ASP A 51 -11.39 6.89 -20.40
C ASP A 51 -10.18 7.75 -19.98
N ASP A 52 -9.63 7.54 -18.78
CA ASP A 52 -8.42 8.20 -18.31
C ASP A 52 -7.19 7.28 -18.40
N PRO A 53 -6.17 7.58 -19.23
CA PRO A 53 -4.95 6.79 -19.29
C PRO A 53 -4.06 6.92 -18.04
N THR A 54 -4.34 7.86 -17.14
CA THR A 54 -3.59 8.07 -15.89
C THR A 54 -4.45 7.61 -14.72
N PRO A 55 -4.06 6.56 -13.99
CA PRO A 55 -4.84 6.12 -12.83
C PRO A 55 -4.74 7.14 -11.70
N ASP A 56 -5.83 7.29 -10.95
CA ASP A 56 -5.81 8.01 -9.69
C ASP A 56 -5.14 7.14 -8.62
N VAL A 57 -4.17 7.69 -7.88
CA VAL A 57 -3.56 7.02 -6.73
C VAL A 57 -4.02 7.71 -5.45
N ILE A 58 -4.60 6.92 -4.55
CA ILE A 58 -5.08 7.41 -3.24
C ILE A 58 -4.36 6.63 -2.16
N GLU A 59 -3.60 7.35 -1.34
CA GLU A 59 -2.89 6.80 -0.19
C GLU A 59 -3.67 7.10 1.09
N THR A 60 -3.75 6.10 1.96
CA THR A 60 -4.32 6.25 3.30
C THR A 60 -3.39 5.64 4.33
N VAL A 61 -2.93 6.46 5.27
CA VAL A 61 -2.15 5.97 6.42
C VAL A 61 -3.07 5.14 7.32
N VAL A 62 -2.77 3.86 7.44
CA VAL A 62 -3.51 2.90 8.27
C VAL A 62 -3.00 2.90 9.70
N SER A 63 -1.69 2.94 9.87
CA SER A 63 -1.05 2.97 11.18
C SER A 63 0.37 3.52 11.08
N GLU A 64 0.86 4.06 12.19
CA GLU A 64 2.24 4.56 12.30
C GLU A 64 2.88 4.08 13.60
N THR A 65 4.20 3.99 13.61
CA THR A 65 4.98 3.77 14.83
C THR A 65 6.33 4.44 14.74
N LEU A 66 6.86 4.85 15.90
CA LEU A 66 8.26 5.25 16.03
C LEU A 66 9.11 4.01 16.29
N LEU A 67 10.25 3.95 15.61
CA LEU A 67 11.24 2.89 15.72
C LEU A 67 12.50 3.44 16.37
N PRO A 68 12.84 3.03 17.61
CA PRO A 68 14.06 3.46 18.29
C PRO A 68 15.35 2.85 17.70
N GLN A 69 15.23 1.90 16.77
CA GLN A 69 16.35 1.18 16.17
C GLN A 69 17.08 2.04 15.12
N PRO A 70 18.40 1.86 14.94
CA PRO A 70 19.12 2.48 13.83
C PRO A 70 18.80 1.81 12.48
N VAL A 71 19.14 2.47 11.37
CA VAL A 71 18.86 2.01 9.99
C VAL A 71 19.23 0.54 9.70
N PRO A 72 20.38 -0.01 10.17
CA PRO A 72 20.70 -1.42 9.90
C PRO A 72 19.68 -2.42 10.45
N ASP A 73 19.00 -2.06 11.54
CA ASP A 73 18.05 -2.93 12.25
C ASP A 73 16.58 -2.54 11.98
N VAL A 74 16.35 -1.42 11.28
CA VAL A 74 15.00 -0.85 11.12
C VAL A 74 14.07 -1.77 10.34
N LEU A 75 14.57 -2.47 9.32
CA LEU A 75 13.75 -3.35 8.49
C LEU A 75 13.20 -4.54 9.29
N ALA A 76 14.01 -5.11 10.18
CA ALA A 76 13.57 -6.18 11.08
C ALA A 76 12.58 -5.66 12.12
N ALA A 77 12.76 -4.42 12.59
CA ALA A 77 11.83 -3.79 13.53
C ALA A 77 10.47 -3.50 12.89
N VAL A 78 10.46 -3.04 11.63
CA VAL A 78 9.25 -2.88 10.82
C VAL A 78 8.52 -4.21 10.68
N ASP A 79 9.21 -5.27 10.26
CA ASP A 79 8.60 -6.58 10.07
C ASP A 79 7.98 -7.12 11.35
N HIS A 80 8.68 -6.99 12.49
CA HIS A 80 8.12 -7.40 13.77
C HIS A 80 6.86 -6.61 14.13
N TRP A 81 6.88 -5.28 13.95
CA TRP A 81 5.71 -4.45 14.19
C TRP A 81 4.51 -4.84 13.30
N LEU A 82 4.73 -4.99 11.99
CA LEU A 82 3.69 -5.38 11.03
C LEU A 82 3.11 -6.77 11.34
N GLN A 83 3.95 -7.73 11.72
CA GLN A 83 3.48 -9.08 12.07
C GLN A 83 2.66 -9.08 13.35
N ALA A 84 3.10 -8.34 14.37
CA ALA A 84 2.47 -8.30 15.68
C ALA A 84 1.10 -7.58 15.66
N VAL A 85 0.98 -6.51 14.87
CA VAL A 85 -0.20 -5.63 14.89
C VAL A 85 -1.14 -5.86 13.71
N HIS A 86 -0.59 -6.17 12.53
CA HIS A 86 -1.35 -6.20 11.28
C HIS A 86 -1.36 -7.57 10.58
N HIS A 87 -0.62 -8.56 11.10
CA HIS A 87 -0.39 -9.84 10.42
C HIS A 87 0.15 -9.69 8.99
N LEU A 88 0.99 -8.68 8.78
CA LEU A 88 1.68 -8.40 7.52
C LEU A 88 3.19 -8.56 7.70
N HIS A 89 3.91 -8.64 6.60
CA HIS A 89 5.37 -8.53 6.54
C HIS A 89 5.76 -7.78 5.26
N VAL A 90 6.91 -7.13 5.24
CA VAL A 90 7.42 -6.51 4.01
C VAL A 90 8.17 -7.55 3.19
N VAL A 91 7.90 -7.61 1.89
CA VAL A 91 8.64 -8.48 0.97
C VAL A 91 10.09 -7.97 0.91
N PRO A 92 11.11 -8.77 1.32
CA PRO A 92 12.47 -8.25 1.51
C PRO A 92 13.09 -7.61 0.26
N THR A 93 12.72 -8.09 -0.94
CA THR A 93 13.22 -7.59 -2.22
C THR A 93 12.44 -6.40 -2.77
N SER A 94 11.38 -5.96 -2.08
CA SER A 94 10.54 -4.84 -2.51
C SER A 94 11.00 -3.50 -1.95
N TRP A 95 11.99 -3.48 -1.06
CA TRP A 95 12.51 -2.25 -0.50
C TRP A 95 13.19 -1.40 -1.57
N GLU A 96 12.72 -0.17 -1.73
CA GLU A 96 13.28 0.82 -2.62
C GLU A 96 13.38 2.19 -1.95
N PRO A 97 14.37 3.01 -2.35
CA PRO A 97 14.45 4.39 -1.88
C PRO A 97 13.30 5.20 -2.45
N GLY A 98 12.57 5.88 -1.58
CA GLY A 98 11.59 6.87 -2.00
C GLY A 98 12.27 8.16 -2.46
N SER A 99 11.50 9.05 -3.09
CA SER A 99 12.00 10.36 -3.51
C SER A 99 12.24 11.25 -2.29
N THR A 100 13.50 11.49 -1.94
CA THR A 100 13.89 12.51 -0.96
C THR A 100 14.38 13.75 -1.69
N GLY A 101 13.61 14.84 -1.63
CA GLY A 101 13.96 16.15 -2.18
C GLY A 101 13.99 17.24 -1.10
N PRO A 102 14.55 18.43 -1.38
CA PRO A 102 14.57 19.54 -0.43
C PRO A 102 13.19 19.91 0.11
N ASP A 103 12.13 19.63 -0.64
CA ASP A 103 10.74 19.92 -0.29
C ASP A 103 10.03 18.79 0.48
N THR A 104 10.68 17.63 0.65
CA THR A 104 10.05 16.45 1.28
C THR A 104 10.18 16.42 2.80
N GLY A 105 11.07 17.23 3.37
CA GLY A 105 11.25 17.33 4.82
C GLY A 105 11.93 16.13 5.48
N VAL A 106 12.40 15.16 4.70
CA VAL A 106 13.05 13.93 5.19
C VAL A 106 14.43 13.73 4.57
N VAL A 107 15.35 13.17 5.34
CA VAL A 107 16.70 12.77 4.89
C VAL A 107 16.78 11.30 4.49
N LEU A 108 15.81 10.49 4.89
CA LEU A 108 15.67 9.10 4.49
C LEU A 108 14.19 8.82 4.20
N LEU A 109 13.95 8.12 3.09
CA LEU A 109 12.66 7.56 2.74
C LEU A 109 12.88 6.20 2.10
N LEU A 110 12.29 5.17 2.67
CA LEU A 110 12.29 3.81 2.14
C LEU A 110 10.85 3.34 2.02
N GLN A 111 10.54 2.64 0.96
CA GLN A 111 9.21 2.08 0.71
C GLN A 111 9.36 0.59 0.40
N GLY A 112 8.42 -0.22 0.89
CA GLY A 112 8.40 -1.65 0.64
C GLY A 112 6.98 -2.17 0.59
N ARG A 113 6.74 -3.19 -0.22
CA ARG A 113 5.43 -3.83 -0.36
C ARG A 113 5.16 -4.73 0.84
N ALA A 114 4.06 -4.48 1.54
CA ALA A 114 3.60 -5.32 2.64
C ALA A 114 2.59 -6.37 2.12
N GLU A 115 2.78 -7.61 2.54
CA GLU A 115 1.92 -8.75 2.16
C GLU A 115 1.48 -9.52 3.41
N PRO A 116 0.36 -10.27 3.33
CA PRO A 116 -0.07 -11.16 4.41
C PRO A 116 1.08 -12.02 4.90
N ALA A 117 1.34 -11.98 6.22
CA ALA A 117 2.35 -12.82 6.83
C ALA A 117 1.97 -14.30 6.61
N PRO A 118 2.93 -15.16 6.23
CA PRO A 118 2.64 -16.57 6.11
C PRO A 118 2.18 -17.09 7.48
N ILE A 119 1.04 -17.77 7.50
CA ILE A 119 0.61 -18.50 8.69
C ILE A 119 1.71 -19.52 8.97
N ALA A 120 2.42 -19.36 10.09
CA ALA A 120 3.38 -20.36 10.51
C ALA A 120 2.65 -21.70 10.61
N ALA A 121 2.89 -22.60 9.66
CA ALA A 121 2.39 -23.95 9.73
C ALA A 121 2.98 -24.56 11.00
N HIS A 122 2.15 -24.75 12.02
CA HIS A 122 2.53 -25.40 13.25
C HIS A 122 2.95 -26.82 12.87
N ALA A 123 4.25 -27.07 12.80
CA ALA A 123 4.78 -28.42 12.67
C ALA A 123 4.48 -29.13 13.98
N ALA A 124 3.43 -29.96 13.96
CA ALA A 124 3.05 -30.86 15.04
C ALA A 124 4.05 -32.02 15.18
#